data_AF-A0AAW1HUF6-F1
#
_entry.id   AF-A0AAW1HUF6-F1
#
_cell.length_a   1.000
_cell.length_b   1.000
_cell.length_c   1.000
_cell.angle_alpha   90.00
_cell.angle_beta   90.00
_cell.angle_gamma   90.00
#
_symmetry.space_group_name_H-M   'P 1'
#
loop_
_entity.id
_entity.type
_entity.pdbx_description
1 polymer ?
#
loop_
_entity_poly.entity_id
_entity_poly.type
_entity_poly.pdbx_seq_one_letter_code
_entity_poly.pdbx_strand_id
1 'polypeptide(L)'
;MLSTTEGNIFLPSRTSLINLLRRVPFHTGINESILKLIKAAVDSMAPKDRYCQIMFDEMALEPSLAFNTRKDIIIGFQDNGDEQTSNLFADKAMVFMARGICRKWKQVIEYYLNEGGMKKDILAVKIKEIVRAARSIGLKIVAIICGQASANISAIKQLYCETEQIYRRNKLENRNFGFEMTAKK
;
A
#
# COMPACT_ATOMS: atom_id res chain seq x y z
N MET A 1 35.39 23.76 -31.21
CA MET A 1 34.89 23.04 -32.39
C MET A 1 33.93 21.97 -31.89
N LEU A 2 32.62 22.25 -31.87
CA LEU A 2 31.61 21.26 -31.50
C LEU A 2 31.43 20.35 -32.72
N SER A 3 32.02 19.16 -32.69
CA SER A 3 31.71 18.12 -33.67
C SER A 3 30.32 17.59 -33.35
N THR A 4 29.35 18.02 -34.15
CA THR A 4 28.03 17.40 -34.28
C THR A 4 28.20 15.95 -34.74
N THR A 5 28.20 15.01 -33.79
CA THR A 5 27.88 13.60 -34.08
C THR A 5 26.38 13.44 -33.88
N GLU A 6 25.66 13.31 -34.98
CA GLU A 6 24.25 12.90 -35.00
C GLU A 6 24.09 11.61 -34.17
N GLY A 7 23.30 11.68 -33.10
CA GLY A 7 22.99 10.55 -32.23
C GLY A 7 23.39 10.67 -30.75
N ASN A 8 24.06 11.74 -30.33
CA ASN A 8 24.49 11.85 -28.92
C ASN A 8 23.39 12.48 -28.05
N ILE A 9 22.61 11.65 -27.34
CA ILE A 9 21.62 12.09 -26.36
C ILE A 9 22.36 12.41 -25.05
N PHE A 10 22.29 13.67 -24.59
CA PHE A 10 22.89 14.10 -23.32
C PHE A 10 22.10 13.56 -22.12
N LEU A 11 22.34 12.30 -21.77
CA LEU A 11 21.73 11.63 -20.62
C LEU A 11 22.70 11.55 -19.44
N PRO A 12 22.19 11.54 -18.19
CA PRO A 12 23.01 11.33 -17.02
C PRO A 12 23.69 9.96 -17.06
N SER A 13 24.89 9.87 -16.48
CA SER A 13 25.56 8.58 -16.30
C SER A 13 24.72 7.63 -15.44
N ARG A 14 24.93 6.31 -15.59
CA ARG A 14 24.33 5.28 -14.73
C ARG A 14 24.50 5.60 -13.25
N THR A 15 25.68 6.05 -12.84
CA THR A 15 25.98 6.40 -11.45
C THR A 15 25.14 7.56 -10.96
N SER A 16 25.00 8.60 -11.78
CA SER A 16 24.17 9.78 -11.48
C SER A 16 22.70 9.37 -11.33
N LEU A 17 22.18 8.53 -12.23
CA LEU A 17 20.79 8.05 -12.16
C LEU A 17 20.54 7.19 -10.92
N ILE A 18 21.44 6.26 -10.60
CA ILE A 18 21.30 5.42 -9.40
C ILE A 18 21.36 6.28 -8.13
N ASN A 19 22.26 7.27 -8.07
CA ASN A 19 22.33 8.19 -6.94
C ASN A 19 21.07 9.04 -6.78
N LEU A 20 20.41 9.40 -7.89
CA LEU A 20 19.11 10.06 -7.86
C LEU A 20 18.02 9.12 -7.33
N LEU A 21 17.89 7.91 -7.88
CA LEU A 21 16.89 6.92 -7.47
C LEU A 21 17.02 6.53 -5.99
N ARG A 22 18.25 6.47 -5.48
CA ARG A 22 18.55 6.18 -4.06
C ARG A 22 17.97 7.22 -3.10
N ARG A 23 17.62 8.43 -3.56
CA ARG A 23 17.00 9.46 -2.71
C ARG A 23 15.52 9.20 -2.45
N VAL A 24 14.90 8.27 -3.17
CA VAL A 24 13.49 7.92 -2.95
C VAL A 24 13.44 6.81 -1.89
N PRO A 25 12.95 7.09 -0.67
CA PRO A 25 12.89 6.09 0.37
C PRO A 25 11.77 5.09 0.05
N PHE A 26 12.13 3.82 -0.08
CA PHE A 26 11.21 2.70 -0.04
C PHE A 26 11.53 1.88 1.21
N HIS A 27 10.50 1.69 2.03
CA HIS A 27 10.45 0.82 3.19
C HIS A 27 9.06 0.18 3.22
N THR A 28 8.92 -0.90 3.97
CA THR A 28 7.63 -1.54 4.25
C THR A 28 6.68 -0.58 4.96
N GLY A 29 5.39 -0.85 4.83
CA GLY A 29 4.34 0.03 5.30
C GLY A 29 4.02 1.18 4.36
N ILE A 30 3.30 2.17 4.90
CA ILE A 30 2.79 3.31 4.14
C ILE A 30 3.94 4.21 3.71
N ASN A 31 4.07 4.43 2.41
CA ASN A 31 5.05 5.38 1.89
C ASN A 31 4.49 6.80 1.89
N GLU A 32 4.88 7.57 2.91
CA GLU A 32 4.48 8.98 3.07
C GLU A 32 4.89 9.87 1.90
N SER A 33 6.00 9.57 1.23
CA SER A 33 6.44 10.34 0.06
C SER A 33 5.50 10.15 -1.11
N ILE A 34 5.02 8.91 -1.30
CA ILE A 34 4.02 8.59 -2.31
C ILE A 34 2.67 9.22 -1.95
N LEU A 35 2.24 9.14 -0.69
CA LEU A 35 0.99 9.78 -0.26
C LEU A 35 1.00 11.29 -0.51
N LYS A 36 2.11 11.98 -0.23
CA LYS A 36 2.27 13.41 -0.53
C LYS A 36 2.15 13.70 -2.02
N LEU A 37 2.75 12.85 -2.88
CA LEU A 37 2.64 12.99 -4.33
C LEU A 37 1.18 12.81 -4.81
N ILE A 38 0.50 11.77 -4.31
CA ILE A 38 -0.92 11.54 -4.64
C ILE A 38 -1.76 12.70 -4.14
N LYS A 39 -1.51 13.21 -2.92
CA LYS A 39 -2.22 14.37 -2.36
C LYS A 39 -2.12 15.58 -3.27
N ALA A 40 -0.92 15.93 -3.74
CA ALA A 40 -0.72 17.05 -4.66
C ALA A 40 -1.54 16.90 -5.95
N ALA A 41 -1.62 15.66 -6.48
CA ALA A 41 -2.50 15.38 -7.61
C ALA A 41 -3.99 15.54 -7.24
N VAL A 42 -4.42 14.96 -6.12
CA VAL A 42 -5.82 14.99 -5.63
C VAL A 42 -6.32 16.39 -5.36
N ASP A 43 -5.47 17.28 -4.83
CA ASP A 43 -5.81 18.69 -4.57
C ASP A 43 -6.23 19.41 -5.87
N SER A 44 -5.64 19.04 -7.01
CA SER A 44 -6.00 19.53 -8.35
C SER A 44 -7.15 18.77 -9.02
N MET A 45 -7.64 17.66 -8.44
CA MET A 45 -8.70 16.83 -9.03
C MET A 45 -10.09 17.40 -8.76
N ALA A 46 -10.95 17.33 -9.78
CA ALA A 46 -12.37 17.55 -9.62
C ALA A 46 -12.97 16.53 -8.63
N PRO A 47 -14.05 16.86 -7.89
CA PRO A 47 -14.62 15.98 -6.86
C PRO A 47 -14.98 14.56 -7.35
N LYS A 48 -15.38 14.43 -8.62
CA LYS A 48 -15.68 13.14 -9.26
C LYS A 48 -14.42 12.28 -9.50
N ASP A 49 -13.26 12.89 -9.71
CA ASP A 49 -12.03 12.16 -10.02
C ASP A 49 -11.32 11.65 -8.76
N ARG A 50 -11.80 12.06 -7.59
CA ARG A 50 -11.33 11.60 -6.27
C ARG A 50 -11.89 10.24 -5.87
N TYR A 51 -12.89 9.71 -6.59
CA TYR A 51 -13.40 8.37 -6.36
C TYR A 51 -12.35 7.32 -6.71
N CYS A 52 -12.05 6.48 -5.73
CA CYS A 52 -10.95 5.53 -5.76
C CYS A 52 -11.37 4.20 -5.14
N GLN A 53 -10.72 3.14 -5.59
CA GLN A 53 -10.78 1.83 -4.95
C GLN A 53 -9.38 1.48 -4.41
N ILE A 54 -9.34 0.70 -3.35
CA ILE A 54 -8.11 0.07 -2.89
C ILE A 54 -8.11 -1.36 -3.41
N MET A 55 -6.97 -1.83 -3.92
CA MET A 55 -6.80 -3.21 -4.32
C MET A 55 -5.52 -3.77 -3.73
N PHE A 56 -5.54 -5.04 -3.33
CA PHE A 56 -4.37 -5.69 -2.79
C PHE A 56 -4.29 -7.15 -3.22
N ASP A 57 -3.05 -7.64 -3.31
CA ASP A 57 -2.77 -9.02 -3.65
C ASP A 57 -1.40 -9.46 -3.11
N GLU A 58 -1.19 -10.77 -3.04
CA GLU A 58 0.06 -11.38 -2.62
C GLU A 58 0.91 -11.80 -3.82
N MET A 59 2.21 -11.54 -3.74
CA MET A 59 3.20 -11.98 -4.72
C MET A 59 4.18 -12.94 -4.06
N ALA A 60 4.50 -14.05 -4.74
CA ALA A 60 5.53 -14.97 -4.29
C ALA A 60 6.93 -14.34 -4.46
N LEU A 61 7.78 -14.54 -3.45
CA LEU A 61 9.18 -14.14 -3.44
C LEU A 61 10.06 -15.39 -3.31
N GLU A 62 11.30 -15.27 -3.78
CA GLU A 62 12.35 -16.22 -3.43
C GLU A 62 12.98 -15.81 -2.10
N PRO A 63 12.90 -16.65 -1.05
CA PRO A 63 13.49 -16.35 0.25
C PRO A 63 15.01 -16.15 0.12
N SER A 64 15.48 -14.94 0.40
CA SER A 64 16.90 -14.59 0.29
C SER A 64 17.23 -13.42 1.20
N LEU A 65 18.50 -13.32 1.60
CA LEU A 65 18.99 -12.19 2.40
C LEU A 65 19.90 -11.31 1.56
N ALA A 66 19.68 -10.01 1.67
CA ALA A 66 20.53 -9.00 1.06
C ALA A 66 20.94 -7.96 2.10
N PHE A 67 22.24 -7.74 2.25
CA PHE A 67 22.74 -6.70 3.13
C PHE A 67 22.82 -5.36 2.39
N ASN A 68 22.09 -4.35 2.89
CA ASN A 68 22.16 -3.00 2.39
C ASN A 68 23.20 -2.21 3.20
N THR A 69 24.44 -2.20 2.70
CA THR A 69 25.60 -1.56 3.34
C THR A 69 25.43 -0.07 3.66
N ARG A 70 24.54 0.65 2.95
CA ARG A 70 24.36 2.10 3.16
C ARG A 70 23.37 2.42 4.28
N LYS A 71 22.34 1.59 4.40
CA LYS A 71 21.32 1.73 5.45
C LYS A 71 21.68 0.91 6.69
N ASP A 72 22.69 0.05 6.59
CA ASP A 72 23.10 -0.89 7.63
C ASP A 72 21.94 -1.79 8.06
N ILE A 73 21.21 -2.33 7.07
CA ILE A 73 20.06 -3.21 7.29
C ILE A 73 20.18 -4.50 6.49
N ILE A 74 19.67 -5.58 7.05
CA ILE A 74 19.46 -6.85 6.35
C ILE A 74 18.03 -6.85 5.79
N ILE A 75 17.91 -7.06 4.48
CA ILE A 75 16.63 -7.17 3.77
C ILE A 75 16.37 -8.66 3.52
N GLY A 76 15.11 -9.08 3.62
CA GLY A 76 14.68 -10.45 3.32
C GLY A 76 14.00 -11.18 4.47
N PHE A 77 13.91 -10.54 5.64
CA PHE A 77 13.08 -11.00 6.74
C PHE A 77 11.65 -10.47 6.63
N GLN A 78 10.73 -11.15 7.32
CA GLN A 78 9.36 -10.68 7.48
C GLN A 78 9.33 -9.35 8.21
N ASP A 79 8.54 -8.44 7.64
CA ASP A 79 8.44 -7.04 8.02
C ASP A 79 7.01 -6.54 7.72
N ASN A 80 6.26 -6.31 8.80
CA ASN A 80 4.87 -5.84 8.77
C ASN A 80 4.76 -4.30 8.81
N GLY A 81 5.86 -3.58 8.54
CA GLY A 81 5.95 -2.12 8.63
C GLY A 81 5.99 -1.61 10.07
N ASP A 82 6.28 -2.50 11.02
CA ASP A 82 6.57 -2.17 12.41
C ASP A 82 8.10 -2.08 12.55
N GLU A 83 8.63 -1.31 13.51
CA GLU A 83 10.09 -1.12 13.69
C GLU A 83 10.87 -2.42 14.02
N GLN A 84 10.19 -3.56 14.15
CA GLN A 84 10.76 -4.86 14.46
C GLN A 84 10.57 -5.82 13.29
N THR A 85 11.68 -6.19 12.64
CA THR A 85 11.75 -7.33 11.74
C THR A 85 11.80 -8.62 12.55
N SER A 86 11.06 -9.66 12.13
CA SER A 86 11.19 -10.98 12.77
C SER A 86 12.40 -11.74 12.23
N ASN A 87 12.75 -12.87 12.84
CA ASN A 87 13.81 -13.76 12.32
C ASN A 87 13.30 -14.76 11.26
N LEU A 88 12.12 -14.50 10.68
CA LEU A 88 11.50 -15.36 9.66
C LEU A 88 11.83 -14.83 8.27
N PHE A 89 12.16 -15.71 7.33
CA PHE A 89 12.41 -15.31 5.94
C PHE A 89 11.10 -14.96 5.24
N ALA A 90 11.08 -13.83 4.53
CA ALA A 90 9.94 -13.46 3.72
C ALA A 90 9.92 -14.26 2.41
N ASP A 91 8.81 -14.94 2.16
CA ASP A 91 8.52 -15.69 0.91
C ASP A 91 7.31 -15.12 0.16
N LYS A 92 6.64 -14.12 0.73
CA LYS A 92 5.53 -13.37 0.14
C LYS A 92 5.70 -11.87 0.31
N ALA A 93 5.21 -11.11 -0.67
CA ALA A 93 4.97 -9.67 -0.56
C ALA A 93 3.47 -9.39 -0.65
N MET A 94 2.91 -8.76 0.38
CA MET A 94 1.56 -8.20 0.32
C MET A 94 1.65 -6.76 -0.19
N VAL A 95 0.96 -6.43 -1.28
CA VAL A 95 1.04 -5.10 -1.92
C VAL A 95 -0.34 -4.47 -2.00
N PHE A 96 -0.46 -3.21 -1.58
CA PHE A 96 -1.69 -2.44 -1.68
C PHE A 96 -1.54 -1.26 -2.65
N MET A 97 -2.53 -1.09 -3.52
CA MET A 97 -2.58 -0.04 -4.52
C MET A 97 -3.90 0.74 -4.44
N ALA A 98 -3.80 2.06 -4.63
CA ALA A 98 -4.96 2.88 -4.96
C ALA A 98 -5.16 2.90 -6.48
N ARG A 99 -6.42 2.83 -6.91
CA ARG A 99 -6.81 2.95 -8.32
C ARG A 99 -7.99 3.91 -8.47
N GLY A 100 -7.83 4.91 -9.32
CA GLY A 100 -8.91 5.84 -9.67
C GLY A 100 -10.03 5.13 -10.45
N ILE A 101 -11.27 5.51 -10.17
CA ILE A 101 -12.46 4.94 -10.82
C ILE A 101 -12.84 5.78 -12.05
N CYS A 102 -13.07 7.08 -11.85
CA CYS A 102 -13.47 7.97 -12.94
C CYS A 102 -12.27 8.36 -13.82
N ARG A 103 -11.09 8.53 -13.22
CA ARG A 103 -9.84 8.80 -13.93
C ARG A 103 -8.92 7.59 -13.83
N LYS A 104 -8.34 7.18 -14.96
CA LYS A 104 -7.40 6.05 -15.02
C LYS A 104 -6.04 6.44 -14.43
N TRP A 105 -5.81 6.04 -13.20
CA TRP A 105 -4.49 6.07 -12.55
C TRP A 105 -4.42 4.93 -11.52
N LYS A 106 -3.21 4.48 -11.22
CA LYS A 106 -2.94 3.49 -10.17
C LYS A 106 -1.59 3.78 -9.54
N GLN A 107 -1.49 3.60 -8.23
CA GLN A 107 -0.25 3.82 -7.49
C GLN A 107 -0.18 2.86 -6.29
N VAL A 108 0.96 2.19 -6.12
CA VAL A 108 1.27 1.42 -4.90
C VAL A 108 1.44 2.40 -3.75
N ILE A 109 0.74 2.17 -2.64
CA ILE A 109 0.80 3.02 -1.44
C ILE A 109 1.67 2.37 -0.36
N GLU A 110 1.50 1.07 -0.16
CA GLU A 110 2.18 0.31 0.89
C GLU A 110 2.45 -1.11 0.42
N TYR A 111 3.47 -1.71 1.03
CA TYR A 111 3.77 -3.13 0.88
C TYR A 111 4.35 -3.69 2.17
N TYR A 112 4.26 -5.00 2.32
CA TYR A 112 4.75 -5.74 3.47
C TYR A 112 5.40 -7.04 3.01
N LEU A 113 6.33 -7.55 3.82
CA LEU A 113 7.05 -8.78 3.57
C LEU A 113 6.64 -9.81 4.62
N ASN A 114 6.22 -10.99 4.20
CA ASN A 114 5.65 -11.99 5.09
C ASN A 114 6.23 -13.38 4.81
N GLU A 115 6.36 -14.18 5.86
CA GLU A 115 6.52 -15.63 5.76
C GLU A 115 5.11 -16.27 5.71
N GLY A 116 4.85 -17.12 4.72
CA GLY A 116 3.59 -17.84 4.59
C GLY A 116 2.37 -16.96 4.26
N GLY A 117 2.58 -15.69 3.89
CA GLY A 117 1.51 -14.72 3.61
C GLY A 117 1.06 -13.92 4.83
N MET A 118 0.22 -12.90 4.60
CA MET A 118 -0.20 -12.00 5.68
C MET A 118 -1.31 -12.61 6.53
N LYS A 119 -1.14 -12.62 7.85
CA LYS A 119 -2.16 -13.10 8.79
C LYS A 119 -3.41 -12.22 8.75
N LYS A 120 -4.59 -12.84 8.88
CA LYS A 120 -5.90 -12.19 8.72
C LYS A 120 -6.12 -10.98 9.65
N ASP A 121 -5.61 -11.06 10.88
CA ASP A 121 -5.73 -10.05 11.92
C ASP A 121 -4.90 -8.82 11.58
N ILE A 122 -3.65 -9.05 11.15
CA ILE A 122 -2.77 -7.99 10.64
C ILE A 122 -3.36 -7.38 9.37
N LEU A 123 -3.83 -8.20 8.43
CA LEU A 123 -4.44 -7.74 7.18
C LEU A 123 -5.67 -6.85 7.43
N ALA A 124 -6.55 -7.21 8.37
CA ALA A 124 -7.71 -6.40 8.75
C ALA A 124 -7.29 -5.04 9.33
N VAL A 125 -6.18 -4.98 10.08
CA VAL A 125 -5.60 -3.71 10.57
C VAL A 125 -5.05 -2.90 9.41
N LYS A 126 -4.22 -3.48 8.54
CA LYS A 126 -3.60 -2.78 7.40
C LYS A 126 -4.64 -2.21 6.42
N ILE A 127 -5.70 -2.96 6.14
CA ILE A 127 -6.86 -2.47 5.36
C ILE A 127 -7.45 -1.19 5.97
N LYS A 128 -7.61 -1.12 7.30
CA LYS A 128 -8.13 0.10 7.94
C LYS A 128 -7.13 1.25 7.88
N GLU A 129 -5.84 0.96 8.06
CA GLU A 129 -4.76 1.95 8.02
C GLU A 129 -4.67 2.61 6.65
N ILE A 130 -4.59 1.84 5.56
CA ILE A 130 -4.52 2.40 4.21
C ILE A 130 -5.77 3.18 3.84
N VAL A 131 -6.96 2.73 4.26
CA VAL A 131 -8.20 3.46 3.98
C VAL A 131 -8.22 4.80 4.72
N ARG A 132 -7.73 4.85 5.96
CA ARG A 132 -7.59 6.11 6.70
C ARG A 132 -6.57 7.03 6.04
N ALA A 133 -5.41 6.50 5.64
CA ALA A 133 -4.37 7.27 4.96
C ALA A 133 -4.81 7.80 3.59
N ALA A 134 -5.53 7.01 2.81
CA ALA A 134 -6.08 7.45 1.53
C ALA A 134 -7.17 8.52 1.72
N ARG A 135 -8.03 8.37 2.75
CA ARG A 135 -9.04 9.38 3.08
C ARG A 135 -8.43 10.69 3.57
N SER A 136 -7.34 10.63 4.34
CA SER A 136 -6.68 11.85 4.87
C SER A 136 -6.09 12.74 3.78
N ILE A 137 -5.74 12.16 2.63
CA ILE A 137 -5.27 12.90 1.44
C ILE A 137 -6.41 13.31 0.49
N GLY A 138 -7.67 13.12 0.87
CA GLY A 138 -8.84 13.58 0.12
C GLY A 138 -9.40 12.60 -0.92
N LEU A 139 -8.93 11.35 -0.95
CA LEU A 139 -9.53 10.30 -1.79
C LEU A 139 -10.85 9.81 -1.19
N LYS A 140 -11.80 9.49 -2.07
CA LYS A 140 -13.09 8.88 -1.72
C LYS A 140 -13.05 7.39 -2.02
N ILE A 141 -12.72 6.60 -1.00
CA ILE A 141 -12.68 5.14 -1.11
C ILE A 141 -14.08 4.56 -1.11
N VAL A 142 -14.47 3.89 -2.19
CA VAL A 142 -15.80 3.28 -2.36
C VAL A 142 -15.77 1.76 -2.46
N ALA A 143 -14.61 1.16 -2.73
CA ALA A 143 -14.46 -0.29 -2.86
C ALA A 143 -13.07 -0.75 -2.42
N ILE A 144 -13.03 -1.99 -1.94
CA ILE A 144 -11.80 -2.76 -1.70
C ILE A 144 -11.88 -4.02 -2.56
N ILE A 145 -10.79 -4.34 -3.26
CA ILE A 145 -10.71 -5.48 -4.17
C ILE A 145 -9.53 -6.36 -3.77
N CYS A 146 -9.77 -7.66 -3.64
CA CYS A 146 -8.75 -8.64 -3.32
C CYS A 146 -9.03 -9.99 -3.99
N GLY A 147 -8.03 -10.85 -4.05
CA GLY A 147 -8.17 -12.25 -4.45
C GLY A 147 -8.92 -13.11 -3.42
N GLN A 148 -9.16 -14.37 -3.77
CA GLN A 148 -9.95 -15.33 -2.98
C GLN A 148 -9.14 -16.16 -1.97
N ALA A 149 -7.92 -15.71 -1.62
CA ALA A 149 -7.12 -16.38 -0.61
C ALA A 149 -7.87 -16.49 0.73
N SER A 150 -7.66 -17.58 1.46
CA SER A 150 -8.35 -17.86 2.73
C SER A 150 -8.12 -16.77 3.78
N ALA A 151 -6.92 -16.17 3.80
CA ALA A 151 -6.58 -15.02 4.63
C ALA A 151 -7.44 -13.79 4.29
N ASN A 152 -7.57 -13.45 3.01
CA ASN A 152 -8.40 -12.34 2.54
C ASN A 152 -9.86 -12.53 2.94
N ILE A 153 -10.42 -13.71 2.66
CA ILE A 153 -11.82 -14.04 3.02
C ILE A 153 -12.02 -13.89 4.53
N SER A 154 -11.08 -14.38 5.33
CA SER A 154 -11.16 -14.33 6.79
C SER A 154 -11.03 -12.91 7.33
N ALA A 155 -10.14 -12.09 6.77
CA ALA A 155 -9.98 -10.69 7.15
C ALA A 155 -11.23 -9.86 6.82
N ILE A 156 -11.80 -10.04 5.63
CA ILE A 156 -13.05 -9.36 5.25
C ILE A 156 -14.20 -9.78 6.18
N LYS A 157 -14.36 -11.08 6.47
CA LYS A 157 -15.37 -11.57 7.43
C LYS A 157 -15.18 -10.94 8.81
N GLN A 158 -13.94 -10.82 9.29
CA GLN A 158 -13.65 -10.16 10.56
C GLN A 158 -14.14 -8.71 10.56
N LEU A 159 -13.89 -7.95 9.48
CA LEU A 159 -14.33 -6.56 9.37
C LEU A 159 -15.86 -6.42 9.35
N TYR A 160 -16.57 -7.34 8.69
CA TYR A 160 -18.03 -7.42 8.76
C TYR A 160 -18.51 -7.70 10.20
N CYS A 161 -17.93 -8.69 10.88
CA CYS A 161 -18.29 -9.03 12.25
C CYS A 161 -18.07 -7.85 13.21
N GLU A 162 -16.97 -7.12 13.08
CA GLU A 162 -16.70 -5.92 13.88
C GLU A 162 -17.74 -4.82 13.63
N THR A 163 -18.16 -4.65 12.37
CA THR A 163 -19.22 -3.70 12.01
C THR A 163 -20.54 -4.08 12.67
N GLU A 164 -20.96 -5.34 12.55
CA GLU A 164 -22.18 -5.85 13.19
C GLU A 164 -22.16 -5.64 14.71
N GLN A 165 -21.00 -5.85 15.36
CA GLN A 165 -20.86 -5.59 16.79
C GLN A 165 -21.06 -4.11 17.14
N ILE A 166 -20.57 -3.18 16.32
CA ILE A 166 -20.78 -1.74 16.51
C ILE A 166 -22.27 -1.40 16.40
N TYR A 167 -22.96 -1.88 15.36
CA TYR A 167 -24.39 -1.62 15.17
C TYR A 167 -25.24 -2.22 16.31
N ARG A 168 -24.95 -3.46 16.72
CA ARG A 168 -25.61 -4.11 17.86
C ARG A 168 -25.43 -3.33 19.16
N ARG A 169 -24.21 -2.88 19.47
CA ARG A 169 -23.92 -2.06 20.66
C ARG A 169 -24.71 -0.76 20.67
N ASN A 170 -24.89 -0.15 19.50
CA ASN A 170 -25.64 1.09 19.34
C ASN A 170 -27.16 0.88 19.17
N LYS A 171 -27.66 -0.37 19.23
CA LYS A 171 -29.06 -0.73 18.96
C LYS A 171 -29.57 -0.25 17.60
N LEU A 172 -28.68 -0.24 16.61
CA LEU A 172 -28.99 0.12 15.23
C LEU A 172 -29.04 -1.15 14.36
N GLU A 173 -29.86 -1.12 13.31
CA GLU A 173 -29.87 -2.15 12.29
C GLU A 173 -28.82 -1.81 11.22
N ASN A 174 -27.93 -2.76 10.90
CA ASN A 174 -26.99 -2.57 9.79
C ASN A 174 -27.69 -2.90 8.46
N ARG A 175 -27.93 -1.88 7.64
CA ARG A 175 -28.48 -2.02 6.28
C ARG A 175 -27.43 -1.74 5.20
N ASN A 176 -26.18 -1.53 5.59
CA ASN A 176 -25.12 -1.16 4.67
C ASN A 176 -24.53 -2.39 3.98
N PHE A 177 -24.30 -2.27 2.68
CA PHE A 177 -23.52 -3.26 1.93
C PHE A 177 -22.02 -2.97 2.13
N GLY A 178 -21.43 -3.55 3.17
CA GLY A 178 -20.01 -3.39 3.48
C GLY A 178 -19.72 -3.42 4.98
N PHE A 179 -18.50 -2.99 5.32
CA PHE A 179 -18.03 -2.85 6.69
C PHE A 179 -17.60 -1.41 6.97
N GLU A 180 -17.78 -0.97 8.23
CA GLU A 180 -17.43 0.37 8.68
C GLU A 180 -15.94 0.46 9.02
N MET A 181 -15.30 1.52 8.54
CA MET A 181 -13.86 1.77 8.72
C MET A 181 -13.54 2.66 9.93
N THR A 182 -14.58 3.20 10.54
CA THR A 182 -14.54 4.14 11.66
C THR A 182 -15.64 3.76 12.63
N ALA A 183 -15.27 3.58 13.90
CA ALA A 183 -16.25 3.82 14.96
C ALA A 183 -16.69 5.28 14.80
N LYS A 184 -17.98 5.52 14.54
CA LYS A 184 -18.53 6.87 14.59
C LYS A 184 -18.15 7.46 15.95
N LYS A 185 -17.40 8.57 15.95
CA LYS A 185 -17.35 9.44 17.12
C LYS A 185 -18.71 10.10 17.28
#